data_AF-A0A520AEY6-F1
#
_entry.id   AF-A0A520AEY6-F1
#
_cell.length_a   1.000
_cell.length_b   1.000
_cell.length_c   1.000
_cell.angle_alpha   90.00
_cell.angle_beta   90.00
_cell.angle_gamma   90.00
#
_symmetry.space_group_name_H-M   'P 1'
#
loop_
_entity.id
_entity.type
_entity.pdbx_description
1 polymer ?
#
loop_
_entity_poly.entity_id
_entity_poly.type
_entity_poly.pdbx_seq_one_letter_code
_entity_poly.pdbx_strand_id
1 'polypeptide(L)'
;MGIIRGGVLGGFRNKTGAVVGSYWRTLDVIKGLPRISGKAPTQSQRDQRAKFKLVTSYFAWIGDLITVGYKALSSIDTPMNVAVSHHLKEA
;
A
#
# COMPACT_ATOMS: atom_id res chain seq x y z
N MET A 1 -2.98 1.15 13.38
CA MET A 1 -3.02 -0.18 12.72
C MET A 1 -2.24 -1.12 13.60
N GLY A 2 -2.82 -2.25 13.99
CA GLY A 2 -2.14 -3.30 14.76
C GLY A 2 -1.81 -4.50 13.88
N ILE A 3 -0.76 -5.23 14.26
CA ILE A 3 -0.42 -6.54 13.67
C ILE A 3 -0.83 -7.60 14.67
N ILE A 4 -1.63 -8.58 14.23
CA ILE A 4 -2.05 -9.72 15.05
C ILE A 4 -0.99 -10.81 14.92
N ARG A 5 -0.33 -11.17 16.03
CA ARG A 5 0.70 -12.21 16.07
C ARG A 5 0.16 -13.48 16.74
N GLY A 6 -0.84 -14.11 16.13
CA GLY A 6 -1.46 -15.35 16.63
C GLY A 6 -2.13 -15.22 18.01
N GLY A 7 -2.87 -16.27 18.42
CA GLY A 7 -3.59 -16.32 19.69
C GLY A 7 -5.10 -16.51 19.51
N VAL A 8 -5.85 -16.45 20.62
CA VAL A 8 -7.29 -16.78 20.67
C VAL A 8 -8.14 -15.96 19.68
N LEU A 9 -7.73 -14.73 19.38
CA LEU A 9 -8.45 -13.86 18.44
C LEU A 9 -8.26 -14.26 16.97
N GLY A 10 -7.19 -15.00 16.65
CA GLY A 10 -6.85 -15.43 15.28
C GLY A 10 -6.72 -14.27 14.27
N GLY A 11 -6.38 -14.62 13.03
CA GLY A 11 -6.59 -13.72 11.90
C GLY A 11 -8.08 -13.71 11.54
N PHE A 12 -8.69 -12.54 11.41
CA PHE A 12 -10.04 -12.42 10.88
C PHE A 12 -10.06 -11.42 9.72
N ARG A 13 -11.01 -11.61 8.81
CA ARG A 13 -11.18 -10.79 7.60
C ARG A 13 -12.50 -10.05 7.66
N ASN A 14 -12.55 -8.91 6.99
CA ASN A 14 -13.72 -8.03 6.90
C ASN A 14 -13.98 -7.24 8.20
N LYS A 15 -15.10 -6.51 8.20
CA LYS A 15 -15.53 -5.64 9.28
C LYS A 15 -16.16 -6.46 10.40
N THR A 16 -15.65 -6.28 11.62
CA THR A 16 -16.19 -6.85 12.85
C THR A 16 -16.39 -5.69 13.84
N GLY A 17 -17.60 -5.14 13.89
CA GLY A 17 -17.91 -3.98 14.73
C GLY A 17 -17.10 -2.73 14.37
N ALA A 18 -16.32 -2.24 15.33
CA ALA A 18 -15.49 -1.03 15.21
C ALA A 18 -14.13 -1.28 14.51
N VAL A 19 -13.79 -2.54 14.23
CA VAL A 19 -12.50 -2.93 13.64
C VAL A 19 -12.71 -3.63 12.30
N VAL A 20 -11.68 -3.54 11.46
CA VAL A 20 -11.59 -4.23 10.17
C VAL A 20 -10.32 -5.06 10.16
N GLY A 21 -10.48 -6.36 9.95
CA GLY A 21 -9.39 -7.31 9.78
C GLY A 21 -9.06 -7.51 8.30
N SER A 22 -7.77 -7.61 7.99
CA SER A 22 -7.27 -7.82 6.63
C SER A 22 -5.98 -8.62 6.64
N TYR A 23 -5.78 -9.48 5.65
CA TYR A 23 -4.50 -10.14 5.42
C TYR A 23 -3.69 -9.32 4.41
N TRP A 24 -2.47 -8.92 4.77
CA TRP A 24 -1.60 -8.17 3.88
C TRP A 24 -0.23 -8.85 3.79
N ARG A 25 0.08 -9.34 2.59
CA ARG A 25 1.28 -10.13 2.28
C ARG A 25 1.42 -11.36 3.18
N THR A 26 2.03 -11.21 4.35
CA THR A 26 2.26 -12.29 5.34
C THR A 26 1.68 -11.96 6.72
N LEU A 27 1.04 -10.80 6.87
CA LEU A 27 0.62 -10.26 8.17
C LEU A 27 -0.89 -10.20 8.26
N ASP A 28 -1.43 -10.66 9.39
CA ASP A 28 -2.78 -10.35 9.82
C ASP A 28 -2.81 -8.96 10.45
N VAL A 29 -3.59 -8.06 9.86
CA VAL A 29 -3.61 -6.64 10.22
C VAL A 29 -5.00 -6.24 10.67
N ILE A 30 -5.06 -5.51 11.79
CA ILE A 30 -6.29 -4.92 12.32
C ILE A 30 -6.24 -3.39 12.25
N LYS A 31 -7.32 -2.80 11.74
CA LYS A 31 -7.48 -1.34 11.62
C LYS A 31 -8.79 -0.93 12.28
N GLY A 32 -8.81 0.25 12.89
CA GLY A 32 -10.07 0.87 13.30
C GLY A 32 -10.86 1.29 12.07
N LEU A 33 -12.19 1.31 12.18
CA LEU A 33 -13.06 1.77 11.10
C LEU A 33 -12.68 3.21 10.71
N PRO A 34 -12.44 3.50 9.43
CA PRO A 34 -12.12 4.86 9.01
C PRO A 34 -13.29 5.78 9.33
N ARG A 35 -12.99 6.96 9.87
CA ARG A 35 -13.99 8.02 10.06
C ARG A 35 -14.27 8.67 8.71
N ILE A 36 -15.54 8.85 8.39
CA ILE A 36 -15.94 9.62 7.21
C ILE A 36 -15.53 11.07 7.44
N SER A 37 -14.78 11.64 6.49
CA SER A 37 -14.36 13.04 6.52
C SER A 37 -14.80 13.71 5.23
N GLY A 38 -15.47 14.86 5.33
CA GLY A 38 -15.83 15.71 4.19
C GLY A 38 -14.79 16.79 3.88
N LYS A 39 -13.64 16.79 4.55
CA LYS A 39 -12.61 17.81 4.37
C LYS A 39 -11.94 17.68 3.01
N ALA A 40 -11.84 18.79 2.28
CA ALA A 40 -11.10 18.84 1.03
C ALA A 40 -9.60 18.59 1.26
N PRO A 41 -8.89 17.93 0.31
CA PRO A 41 -7.46 17.68 0.44
C PRO A 41 -6.66 18.98 0.32
N THR A 42 -5.63 19.12 1.15
CA THR A 42 -4.69 20.25 1.11
C THR A 42 -3.88 20.26 -0.19
N GLN A 43 -3.26 21.38 -0.55
CA GLN A 43 -2.42 21.45 -1.75
C GLN A 43 -1.29 20.42 -1.71
N SER A 44 -0.58 20.30 -0.59
CA SER A 44 0.46 19.30 -0.40
C SER A 44 -0.02 17.85 -0.60
N GLN A 45 -1.25 17.54 -0.16
CA GLN A 45 -1.86 16.22 -0.40
C GLN A 45 -2.18 16.01 -1.88
N ARG A 46 -2.61 17.05 -2.61
CA ARG A 46 -2.86 16.97 -4.06
C ARG A 46 -1.57 16.75 -4.83
N ASP A 47 -0.50 17.46 -4.47
CA ASP A 47 0.80 17.34 -5.12
C ASP A 47 1.38 15.94 -4.94
N GLN A 48 1.32 15.39 -3.72
CA GLN A 48 1.75 14.01 -3.46
C GLN A 48 0.93 12.97 -4.25
N ARG A 49 -0.39 13.15 -4.32
CA ARG A 49 -1.26 12.30 -5.15
C ARG A 49 -0.90 12.42 -6.64
N ALA A 50 -0.58 13.62 -7.12
CA ALA A 50 -0.21 13.86 -8.50
C ALA A 50 1.12 13.18 -8.84
N LYS A 51 2.16 13.33 -7.99
CA LYS A 51 3.43 12.61 -8.11
C LYS A 51 3.22 11.09 -8.17
N PHE A 52 2.44 10.56 -7.22
CA PHE A 52 2.16 9.12 -7.17
C PHE A 52 1.41 8.64 -8.43
N LYS A 53 0.38 9.38 -8.87
CA LYS A 53 -0.37 9.07 -10.09
C LYS A 53 0.52 9.08 -11.32
N LEU A 54 1.40 10.06 -11.45
CA LEU A 54 2.33 10.17 -12.59
C LEU A 54 3.20 8.91 -12.69
N VAL A 55 3.93 8.58 -11.63
CA VAL A 55 4.86 7.43 -11.61
C VAL A 55 4.12 6.12 -11.88
N THR A 56 3.00 5.89 -11.18
CA THR A 56 2.24 4.64 -11.34
C THR A 56 1.58 4.50 -12.71
N SER A 57 1.05 5.58 -13.27
CA SER A 57 0.46 5.55 -14.62
C SER A 57 1.50 5.31 -15.71
N TYR A 58 2.70 5.88 -15.54
CA TYR A 58 3.82 5.62 -16.44
C TYR A 58 4.30 4.18 -16.35
N PHE A 59 4.33 3.57 -15.16
CA PHE A 59 4.76 2.19 -15.00
C PHE A 59 3.72 1.15 -15.37
N ALA A 60 2.43 1.51 -15.39
CA ALA A 60 1.37 0.58 -15.72
C ALA A 60 1.52 -0.03 -17.13
N TRP A 61 2.02 0.74 -18.12
CA TRP A 61 2.14 0.28 -19.50
C TRP A 61 3.50 -0.38 -19.81
N ILE A 62 4.52 -0.21 -18.96
CA ILE A 62 5.84 -0.87 -19.08
C ILE A 62 6.08 -1.94 -17.99
N GLY A 63 5.02 -2.49 -17.41
CA GLY A 63 5.13 -3.42 -16.27
C GLY A 63 6.03 -4.62 -16.53
N ASP A 64 6.04 -5.14 -17.75
CA ASP A 64 6.88 -6.27 -18.14
C ASP A 64 8.37 -5.90 -18.12
N LEU A 65 8.72 -4.72 -18.66
CA LEU A 65 10.09 -4.21 -18.64
C LEU A 65 10.57 -3.93 -17.21
N ILE A 66 9.70 -3.42 -16.36
CA ILE A 66 10.01 -3.22 -14.94
C ILE A 66 10.29 -4.54 -14.24
N THR A 67 9.55 -5.60 -14.57
CA THR A 67 9.76 -6.92 -13.98
C THR A 67 11.11 -7.52 -14.38
N VAL A 68 11.62 -7.21 -15.57
CA VAL A 68 12.96 -7.62 -16.03
C VAL A 68 14.06 -6.75 -15.41
N GLY A 69 13.87 -5.42 -15.40
CA GLY A 69 14.89 -4.46 -14.96
C GLY A 69 15.03 -4.33 -13.44
N TYR A 70 13.93 -4.46 -12.69
CA TYR A 70 13.92 -4.40 -11.23
C TYR A 70 13.87 -5.81 -10.64
N LYS A 71 14.74 -6.07 -9.67
CA LYS A 71 14.70 -7.31 -8.88
C LYS A 71 13.84 -7.10 -7.63
N ALA A 72 13.13 -8.15 -7.23
CA ALA A 72 12.54 -8.22 -5.90
C ALA A 72 13.67 -8.16 -4.86
N LEU A 73 13.67 -7.11 -4.04
CA LEU A 73 14.70 -6.90 -3.00
C LEU A 73 14.42 -7.72 -1.73
N SER A 74 13.21 -8.25 -1.59
CA SER A 74 12.79 -9.12 -0.48
C SER A 74 11.76 -10.14 -0.96
N SER A 75 11.46 -11.15 -0.14
CA SER A 75 10.40 -12.14 -0.43
C SER A 75 8.99 -11.53 -0.45
N ILE A 76 8.85 -10.30 0.04
CA ILE A 76 7.58 -9.61 0.21
C ILE A 76 7.43 -8.54 -0.89
N ASP A 77 8.54 -7.95 -1.36
CA ASP A 77 8.54 -6.85 -2.31
C ASP A 77 8.43 -7.28 -3.76
N THR A 78 7.58 -6.57 -4.50
CA THR A 78 7.45 -6.77 -5.94
C THR A 78 8.42 -5.83 -6.67
N PRO A 79 8.94 -6.23 -7.84
CA PRO A 79 9.74 -5.35 -8.71
C PRO A 79 9.09 -3.97 -8.93
N MET A 80 7.76 -3.96 -9.13
CA MET A 80 6.98 -2.74 -9.29
C MET A 80 7.05 -1.82 -8.06
N ASN A 81 6.94 -2.37 -6.84
CA ASN A 81 7.01 -1.55 -5.62
C ASN A 81 8.41 -0.94 -5.43
N VAL A 82 9.45 -1.68 -5.82
CA VAL A 82 10.83 -1.19 -5.79
C VAL A 82 11.00 -0.05 -6.80
N ALA A 83 10.53 -0.21 -8.03
CA ALA A 83 10.59 0.80 -9.08
C ALA A 83 9.88 2.09 -8.67
N VAL A 84 8.64 1.98 -8.16
CA VAL A 84 7.85 3.13 -7.68
C VAL A 84 8.56 3.82 -6.50
N SER A 85 9.07 3.06 -5.54
CA SER A 85 9.78 3.60 -4.37
C SER A 85 11.04 4.39 -4.76
N HIS A 86 11.83 3.85 -5.70
CA HIS A 86 13.03 4.51 -6.23
C HIS A 86 12.69 5.88 -6.84
N HIS A 87 11.73 5.91 -7.75
CA HIS A 87 11.37 7.13 -8.46
C HIS A 87 10.67 8.16 -7.59
N LEU A 88 9.90 7.75 -6.57
CA LEU A 88 9.31 8.69 -5.62
C LEU A 88 10.32 9.31 -4.65
N LYS A 89 11.48 8.67 -4.45
CA LYS A 89 12.55 9.21 -3.60
C LYS A 89 13.48 10.14 -4.37
N GLU A 90 13.71 9.86 -5.65
CA GLU A 90 14.64 10.60 -6.50
C GLU A 90 13.99 11.74 -7.30
N ALA A 91 12.65 11.90 -7.24
CA ALA A 91 11.87 12.94 -7.94
C ALA A 91 11.22 14.01 -7.03
#